data_AF-Q1KV67-F1
#
_entry.id   AF-Q1KV67-F1
#
_cell.length_a   1.000
_cell.length_b   1.000
_cell.length_c   1.000
_cell.angle_alpha   90.00
_cell.angle_beta   90.00
_cell.angle_gamma   90.00
#
_symmetry.space_group_name_H-M   'P 1'
#
loop_
_entity.id
_entity.type
_entity.pdbx_description
1 polymer ?
#
loop_
_entity_poly.entity_id
_entity_poly.type
_entity_poly.pdbx_seq_one_letter_code
_entity_poly.pdbx_strand_id
1 'polypeptide(L)'
;VTAKYEGESIVNNHPDKDIKGNKSSICTSLARSFADIGDIIRGKDMFKRNKHDNIEKGLREVFKKIYEGLKNNGAREHYKEVKNGNYIKLREDWWTANRDQVWKAITCEAPENAYIIKRRIDGGDIENLILTHPKCGHDTDPPVVDYIPQRLRWMSEWSEYFCNVLNKEIDEMNNQCKDCEMSRRCNNDTEGEKCKKCKEQ
;
A
#
# COMPACT_ATOMS: atom_id res chain seq x y z
N VAL A 1 -0.08 2.38 17.56
CA VAL A 1 0.61 1.08 17.71
C VAL A 1 0.55 0.28 16.41
N THR A 2 -0.62 -0.12 15.92
CA THR A 2 -0.77 -0.91 14.67
C THR A 2 0.03 -0.34 13.50
N ALA A 3 -0.17 0.94 13.17
CA ALA A 3 0.55 1.61 12.09
C ALA A 3 2.08 1.50 12.21
N LYS A 4 2.63 1.69 13.41
CA LYS A 4 4.08 1.57 13.65
C LYS A 4 4.60 0.16 13.32
N TYR A 5 3.97 -0.86 13.89
CA TYR A 5 4.41 -2.25 13.69
C TYR A 5 4.22 -2.74 12.26
N GLU A 6 3.13 -2.31 11.60
CA GLU A 6 2.90 -2.59 10.19
C GLU A 6 3.99 -1.95 9.33
N GLY A 7 4.29 -0.67 9.58
CA GLY A 7 5.35 0.04 8.87
C GLY A 7 6.73 -0.61 9.05
N GLU A 8 7.09 -0.96 10.28
CA GLU A 8 8.32 -1.69 10.60
C GLU A 8 8.38 -3.04 9.87
N SER A 9 7.29 -3.81 9.88
CA SER A 9 7.20 -5.09 9.18
C SER A 9 7.41 -4.94 7.67
N ILE A 10 6.79 -3.93 7.04
CA ILE A 10 6.93 -3.65 5.61
C ILE A 10 8.38 -3.30 5.28
N VAL A 11 8.99 -2.37 6.03
CA VAL A 11 10.35 -1.93 5.77
C VAL A 11 11.34 -3.09 5.88
N ASN A 12 11.22 -3.90 6.94
CA ASN A 12 12.16 -4.99 7.22
C ASN A 12 12.04 -6.19 6.26
N ASN A 13 10.87 -6.36 5.63
CA ASN A 13 10.58 -7.47 4.73
C ASN A 13 10.47 -7.05 3.25
N HIS A 14 10.66 -5.77 2.93
CA HIS A 14 10.55 -5.29 1.56
C HIS A 14 11.65 -5.88 0.66
N PRO A 15 11.37 -6.28 -0.60
CA PRO A 15 12.38 -6.76 -1.54
C PRO A 15 13.54 -5.76 -1.73
N ASP A 16 13.21 -4.47 -1.76
CA ASP A 16 14.17 -3.38 -1.98
C ASP A 16 14.86 -2.87 -0.70
N LYS A 17 14.71 -3.56 0.43
CA LYS A 17 15.24 -3.10 1.73
C LYS A 17 16.75 -2.92 1.74
N ASP A 18 17.50 -3.71 0.97
CA ASP A 18 18.96 -3.72 0.93
C ASP A 18 19.55 -2.93 -0.25
N ILE A 19 18.70 -2.32 -1.09
CA ILE A 19 19.15 -1.53 -2.24
C ILE A 19 19.84 -0.24 -1.76
N LYS A 20 21.03 0.06 -2.29
CA LYS A 20 21.78 1.29 -1.94
C LYS A 20 21.19 2.56 -2.57
N GLY A 21 20.43 2.41 -3.66
CA GLY A 21 19.83 3.49 -4.44
C GLY A 21 18.49 3.97 -3.88
N ASN A 22 17.57 4.32 -4.78
CA ASN A 22 16.25 4.81 -4.43
C ASN A 22 15.38 3.69 -3.82
N LYS A 23 14.80 3.92 -2.64
CA LYS A 23 13.90 2.98 -1.94
C LYS A 23 12.42 3.40 -1.97
N SER A 24 12.01 4.23 -2.93
CA SER A 24 10.64 4.78 -3.06
C SER A 24 9.54 3.71 -3.17
N SER A 25 9.86 2.50 -3.65
CA SER A 25 8.93 1.37 -3.66
C SER A 25 8.42 1.00 -2.26
N ILE A 26 9.26 1.18 -1.23
CA ILE A 26 8.85 1.04 0.18
C ILE A 26 7.72 2.02 0.51
N CYS A 27 7.80 3.26 0.03
CA CYS A 27 6.73 4.25 0.25
C CYS A 27 5.42 3.84 -0.41
N THR A 28 5.47 3.20 -1.59
CA THR A 28 4.28 2.66 -2.26
C THR A 28 3.62 1.57 -1.41
N SER A 29 4.41 0.63 -0.88
CA SER A 29 3.92 -0.43 0.01
C SER A 29 3.34 0.13 1.31
N LEU A 30 4.00 1.10 1.94
CA LEU A 30 3.48 1.79 3.12
C LEU A 30 2.17 2.54 2.83
N ALA A 31 2.06 3.18 1.66
CA ALA A 31 0.85 3.88 1.23
C ALA A 31 -0.34 2.92 1.03
N ARG A 32 -0.11 1.71 0.50
CA ARG A 32 -1.13 0.67 0.39
C ARG A 32 -1.65 0.22 1.75
N SER A 33 -0.76 -0.16 2.67
CA SER A 33 -1.15 -0.55 4.03
C SER A 33 -1.83 0.59 4.80
N PHE A 34 -1.40 1.84 4.61
CA PHE A 34 -2.07 3.01 5.17
C PHE A 34 -3.52 3.13 4.70
N ALA A 35 -3.77 2.96 3.39
CA ALA A 35 -5.12 3.01 2.83
C ALA A 35 -6.00 1.86 3.33
N ASP A 36 -5.45 0.65 3.46
CA ASP A 36 -6.18 -0.51 3.98
C ASP A 36 -6.49 -0.37 5.48
N ILE A 37 -5.57 0.15 6.29
CA ILE A 37 -5.86 0.53 7.69
C ILE A 37 -7.01 1.55 7.74
N GLY A 38 -6.99 2.54 6.84
CA GLY A 38 -8.08 3.53 6.73
C GLY A 38 -9.42 2.90 6.40
N ASP A 39 -9.47 1.92 5.49
CA ASP A 39 -10.70 1.19 5.18
C ASP A 39 -11.18 0.27 6.30
N ILE A 40 -10.27 -0.36 7.04
CA ILE A 40 -10.60 -1.14 8.24
C ILE A 40 -11.27 -0.23 9.28
N ILE A 41 -10.66 0.93 9.58
CA ILE A 41 -11.20 1.88 10.57
C ILE A 41 -12.55 2.44 10.13
N ARG A 42 -12.70 2.77 8.84
CA ARG A 42 -13.95 3.30 8.25
C ARG A 42 -15.04 2.23 8.08
N GLY A 43 -14.73 0.95 8.24
CA GLY A 43 -15.65 -0.15 7.99
C GLY A 43 -15.97 -0.35 6.49
N LYS A 44 -15.03 0.05 5.62
CA LYS A 44 -15.11 -0.10 4.16
C LYS A 44 -14.29 -1.28 3.64
N ASP A 45 -13.43 -1.84 4.48
CA ASP A 45 -12.62 -3.01 4.13
C ASP A 45 -13.51 -4.20 3.73
N MET A 46 -13.17 -4.82 2.61
CA MET A 46 -13.92 -5.95 2.05
C MET A 46 -13.36 -7.30 2.52
N PHE A 47 -12.18 -7.33 3.15
CA PHE A 47 -11.51 -8.57 3.52
C PHE A 47 -12.09 -9.19 4.80
N LYS A 48 -12.70 -10.37 4.68
CA LYS A 48 -13.22 -11.13 5.83
C LYS A 48 -12.29 -12.28 6.19
N ARG A 49 -11.31 -12.01 7.06
CA ARG A 49 -10.33 -13.02 7.51
C ARG A 49 -10.99 -14.24 8.17
N ASN A 50 -12.06 -14.04 8.92
CA ASN A 50 -12.81 -15.12 9.58
C ASN A 50 -14.28 -14.74 9.75
N LYS A 51 -15.12 -15.73 10.10
CA LYS A 51 -16.56 -15.52 10.33
C LYS A 51 -16.88 -14.68 11.56
N HIS A 52 -15.94 -14.52 12.50
CA HIS A 52 -16.19 -13.88 13.79
C HIS A 52 -16.11 -12.35 13.73
N ASP A 53 -15.31 -11.81 12.79
CA ASP A 53 -15.18 -10.37 12.51
C ASP A 53 -14.93 -9.52 13.77
N ASN A 54 -14.00 -10.00 14.61
CA ASN A 54 -13.72 -9.42 15.92
C ASN A 54 -13.20 -7.97 15.83
N ILE A 55 -12.48 -7.64 14.75
CA ILE A 55 -11.95 -6.29 14.52
C ILE A 55 -13.10 -5.32 14.31
N GLU A 56 -14.00 -5.60 13.36
CA GLU A 56 -15.14 -4.72 13.09
C GLU A 56 -16.09 -4.62 14.29
N LYS A 57 -16.34 -5.73 14.99
CA LYS A 57 -17.12 -5.73 16.24
C LYS A 57 -16.48 -4.83 17.31
N GLY A 58 -15.17 -4.96 17.52
CA GLY A 58 -14.44 -4.13 18.46
C GLY A 58 -14.48 -2.64 18.08
N LEU A 59 -14.25 -2.32 16.81
CA LEU A 59 -14.35 -0.96 16.30
C LEU A 59 -15.75 -0.39 16.48
N ARG A 60 -16.81 -1.17 16.26
CA ARG A 60 -18.20 -0.72 16.49
C ARG A 60 -18.44 -0.32 17.94
N GLU A 61 -17.96 -1.13 18.90
CA GLU A 61 -18.10 -0.80 20.33
C GLU A 61 -17.28 0.44 20.72
N VAL A 62 -16.08 0.61 20.17
CA VAL A 62 -15.27 1.84 20.39
C VAL A 62 -16.00 3.07 19.86
N PHE A 63 -16.45 3.05 18.60
CA PHE A 63 -17.15 4.18 17.99
C PHE A 63 -18.51 4.46 18.61
N LYS A 64 -19.19 3.43 19.14
CA LYS A 64 -20.38 3.61 19.98
C LYS A 64 -20.07 4.44 21.23
N LYS A 65 -19.03 4.07 21.97
CA LYS A 65 -18.62 4.82 23.17
C LYS A 65 -18.22 6.26 22.86
N ILE A 66 -17.50 6.48 21.75
CA ILE A 66 -17.13 7.82 21.27
C ILE A 66 -18.40 8.63 20.96
N TYR A 67 -19.34 8.06 20.20
CA TYR A 67 -20.60 8.70 19.86
C TYR A 67 -21.43 9.05 21.11
N GLU A 68 -21.53 8.13 22.06
CA GLU A 68 -22.24 8.35 23.35
C GLU A 68 -21.58 9.46 24.18
N GLY A 69 -20.24 9.51 24.23
CA GLY A 69 -19.51 10.56 24.93
C GLY A 69 -19.66 11.95 24.29
N LEU A 70 -19.81 12.01 22.97
CA LEU A 70 -20.02 13.27 22.22
C LEU A 70 -21.50 13.65 22.08
N LYS A 71 -22.42 12.82 22.59
CA LYS A 71 -23.86 12.92 22.35
C LYS A 71 -24.46 14.26 22.80
N ASN A 72 -23.89 14.88 23.83
CA ASN A 72 -24.33 16.20 24.33
C ASN A 72 -23.56 17.37 23.69
N ASN A 73 -22.53 17.09 22.89
CA ASN A 73 -21.68 18.09 22.21
C ASN A 73 -22.01 18.18 20.71
N GLY A 74 -23.28 18.07 20.33
CA GLY A 74 -23.74 18.21 18.95
C GLY A 74 -23.64 16.93 18.08
N ALA A 75 -23.08 15.82 18.57
CA ALA A 75 -22.96 14.58 17.78
C ALA A 75 -24.32 14.03 17.30
N ARG A 76 -25.41 14.20 18.08
CA ARG A 76 -26.76 13.79 17.64
C ARG A 76 -27.20 14.50 16.36
N GLU A 77 -26.82 15.77 16.23
CA GLU A 77 -27.23 16.64 15.13
C GLU A 77 -26.32 16.45 13.92
N HIS A 78 -25.01 16.32 14.15
CA HIS A 78 -24.02 16.15 13.09
C HIS A 78 -24.03 14.74 12.47
N TYR A 79 -24.35 13.72 13.29
CA TYR A 79 -24.40 12.30 12.90
C TYR A 79 -25.81 11.70 12.99
N LYS A 80 -26.85 12.44 12.57
CA LYS A 80 -28.26 11.97 12.59
C LYS A 80 -28.52 10.68 11.83
N GLU A 81 -27.70 10.39 10.83
CA GLU A 81 -27.77 9.20 10.00
C GLU A 81 -27.29 7.92 10.71
N VAL A 82 -26.74 8.02 11.92
CA VAL A 82 -26.39 6.86 12.75
C VAL A 82 -27.66 6.08 13.07
N LYS A 83 -27.86 4.99 12.31
CA LYS A 83 -28.96 4.04 12.46
C LYS A 83 -28.36 2.67 12.77
N ASN A 84 -28.97 1.94 13.70
CA ASN A 84 -28.60 0.56 14.03
C ASN A 84 -27.11 0.36 14.37
N GLY A 85 -26.48 1.35 15.02
CA GLY A 85 -25.06 1.29 15.38
C GLY A 85 -24.10 1.42 14.19
N ASN A 86 -24.57 1.94 13.06
CA ASN A 86 -23.73 2.26 11.92
C ASN A 86 -23.13 3.68 12.07
N TYR A 87 -21.81 3.76 12.28
CA TYR A 87 -21.09 5.00 12.57
C TYR A 87 -20.25 5.51 11.40
N ILE A 88 -20.60 5.20 10.14
CA ILE A 88 -19.77 5.49 8.95
C ILE A 88 -19.24 6.93 8.93
N LYS A 89 -20.11 7.95 8.98
CA LYS A 89 -19.67 9.35 8.92
C LYS A 89 -18.76 9.75 10.10
N LEU A 90 -19.06 9.27 11.31
CA LEU A 90 -18.18 9.49 12.47
C LEU A 90 -16.80 8.84 12.26
N ARG A 91 -16.75 7.65 11.66
CA ARG A 91 -15.48 6.96 11.35
C ARG A 91 -14.70 7.66 10.25
N GLU A 92 -15.38 8.19 9.23
CA GLU A 92 -14.78 8.98 8.15
C GLU A 92 -14.19 10.30 8.65
N ASP A 93 -14.93 11.03 9.48
CA ASP A 93 -14.46 12.26 10.13
C ASP A 93 -13.26 11.95 11.05
N TRP A 94 -13.35 10.87 11.85
CA TRP A 94 -12.26 10.45 12.72
C TRP A 94 -11.00 10.10 11.93
N TRP A 95 -11.13 9.35 10.83
CA TRP A 95 -10.00 9.04 9.97
C TRP A 95 -9.39 10.32 9.40
N THR A 96 -10.21 11.20 8.83
CA THR A 96 -9.75 12.46 8.24
C THR A 96 -9.01 13.34 9.26
N ALA A 97 -9.46 13.36 10.52
CA ALA A 97 -8.83 14.13 11.59
C ALA A 97 -7.54 13.52 12.16
N ASN A 98 -7.25 12.24 11.93
CA ASN A 98 -6.11 11.53 12.55
C ASN A 98 -5.15 10.88 11.54
N ARG A 99 -5.48 10.90 10.25
CA ARG A 99 -4.71 10.22 9.19
C ARG A 99 -3.27 10.72 9.08
N ASP A 100 -3.01 11.98 9.40
CA ASP A 100 -1.68 12.58 9.53
C ASP A 100 -0.82 11.87 10.59
N GLN A 101 -1.38 11.64 11.78
CA GLN A 101 -0.70 10.93 12.86
C GLN A 101 -0.51 9.45 12.54
N VAL A 102 -1.48 8.82 11.87
CA VAL A 102 -1.36 7.43 11.41
C VAL A 102 -0.24 7.31 10.36
N TRP A 103 -0.13 8.27 9.43
CA TRP A 103 0.94 8.31 8.44
C TRP A 103 2.31 8.51 9.08
N LYS A 104 2.41 9.42 10.05
CA LYS A 104 3.64 9.61 10.82
C LYS A 104 4.06 8.32 11.54
N ALA A 105 3.10 7.59 12.11
CA ALA A 105 3.37 6.32 12.77
C ALA A 105 3.82 5.21 11.81
N ILE A 106 3.16 5.04 10.65
CA ILE A 106 3.52 3.98 9.69
C ILE A 106 4.85 4.24 8.98
N THR A 107 5.24 5.51 8.82
CA THR A 107 6.53 5.90 8.22
C THR A 107 7.66 6.05 9.23
N CYS A 108 7.44 5.71 10.50
CA CYS A 108 8.42 5.90 11.58
C CYS A 108 9.79 5.27 11.26
N GLU A 109 9.79 4.06 10.70
CA GLU A 109 10.99 3.28 10.32
C GLU A 109 11.32 3.38 8.83
N ALA A 110 10.64 4.25 8.06
CA ALA A 110 10.96 4.41 6.64
C ALA A 110 12.41 4.90 6.48
N PRO A 111 13.15 4.44 5.46
CA PRO A 111 14.53 4.88 5.25
C PRO A 111 14.59 6.27 4.61
N GLU A 112 15.63 7.04 4.90
CA GLU A 112 15.80 8.43 4.43
C GLU A 112 15.80 8.56 2.90
N ASN A 113 16.36 7.57 2.21
CA ASN A 113 16.42 7.50 0.74
C ASN A 113 15.17 6.87 0.08
N ALA A 114 14.08 6.71 0.83
CA ALA A 114 12.76 6.40 0.28
C ALA A 114 11.97 7.70 0.12
N TYR A 115 11.66 8.05 -1.13
CA TYR A 115 11.06 9.34 -1.44
C TYR A 115 9.60 9.19 -1.88
N ILE A 116 8.74 10.09 -1.42
CA ILE A 116 7.43 10.31 -2.04
C ILE A 116 7.45 11.58 -2.88
N ILE A 117 6.85 11.50 -4.05
CA ILE A 117 6.74 12.62 -4.99
C ILE A 117 5.35 13.24 -4.85
N LYS A 118 5.29 14.55 -4.58
CA LYS A 118 4.04 15.30 -4.51
C LYS A 118 4.09 16.49 -5.45
N ARG A 119 2.94 16.82 -6.04
CA ARG A 119 2.78 18.06 -6.81
C ARG A 119 2.31 19.16 -5.85
N ARG A 120 2.93 20.35 -5.90
CA ARG A 120 2.30 21.56 -5.31
C ARG A 120 0.96 21.79 -6.00
N ILE A 121 -0.11 21.95 -5.20
CA ILE A 121 -1.44 22.34 -5.68
C ILE A 121 -1.74 23.80 -5.28
N ASP A 122 -0.92 24.38 -4.41
CA ASP A 122 -0.99 25.76 -3.97
C ASP A 122 -0.61 26.70 -5.12
N GLY A 123 -1.60 27.45 -5.62
CA GLY A 123 -1.56 28.36 -6.77
C GLY A 123 -0.65 29.58 -6.62
N GLY A 124 0.60 29.36 -6.21
CA GLY A 124 1.69 30.30 -6.42
C GLY A 124 2.23 30.24 -7.84
N ASP A 125 3.09 31.20 -8.18
CA ASP A 125 3.53 31.55 -9.55
C ASP A 125 4.19 30.43 -10.38
N ILE A 126 4.38 29.23 -9.81
CA ILE A 126 4.94 28.06 -10.50
C ILE A 126 3.97 26.88 -10.34
N GLU A 127 2.95 26.84 -11.19
CA GLU A 127 2.14 25.64 -11.39
C GLU A 127 3.07 24.47 -11.75
N ASN A 128 2.92 23.33 -11.07
CA ASN A 128 3.65 22.06 -11.32
C ASN A 128 5.01 21.86 -10.65
N LEU A 129 5.34 22.55 -9.55
CA LEU A 129 6.53 22.16 -8.77
C LEU A 129 6.37 20.74 -8.22
N ILE A 130 7.29 19.86 -8.60
CA ILE A 130 7.39 18.48 -8.10
C ILE A 130 8.30 18.50 -6.87
N LEU A 131 7.72 18.22 -5.70
CA LEU A 131 8.44 18.14 -4.44
C LEU A 131 8.75 16.68 -4.10
N THR A 132 10.01 16.44 -3.74
CA THR A 132 10.49 15.13 -3.30
C THR A 132 10.66 15.18 -1.78
N HIS A 133 9.93 14.33 -1.06
CA HIS A 133 10.02 14.28 0.39
C HIS A 133 10.71 12.99 0.84
N PRO A 134 11.83 13.08 1.59
CA PRO A 134 12.54 11.92 2.12
C PRO A 134 11.70 11.19 3.17
N LYS A 135 12.13 9.98 3.54
CA LYS A 135 11.47 9.17 4.56
C LYS A 135 9.96 8.98 4.30
N CYS A 136 9.60 8.78 3.04
CA CYS A 136 8.22 8.71 2.58
C CYS A 136 7.34 9.91 3.00
N GLY A 137 7.94 11.08 3.20
CA GLY A 137 7.22 12.27 3.66
C GLY A 137 6.72 12.16 5.10
N HIS A 138 7.50 11.55 6.00
CA HIS A 138 7.18 11.37 7.42
C HIS A 138 6.64 12.62 8.13
N ASP A 139 7.23 13.79 7.86
CA ASP A 139 6.85 15.08 8.44
C ASP A 139 6.00 15.95 7.49
N THR A 140 5.27 15.30 6.58
CA THR A 140 4.40 15.98 5.60
C THR A 140 3.03 15.32 5.55
N ASP A 141 2.08 15.94 4.83
CA ASP A 141 0.72 15.38 4.71
C ASP A 141 0.71 13.94 4.17
N PRO A 142 -0.22 13.08 4.57
CA PRO A 142 -0.29 11.73 4.01
C PRO A 142 -0.65 11.74 2.52
N PRO A 143 -0.24 10.73 1.75
CA PRO A 143 -0.74 10.53 0.39
C PRO A 143 -2.26 10.33 0.39
N VAL A 144 -2.95 10.68 -0.69
CA VAL A 144 -4.42 10.59 -0.81
C VAL A 144 -4.95 9.21 -1.23
N VAL A 145 -4.09 8.19 -1.22
CA VAL A 145 -4.42 6.83 -1.66
C VAL A 145 -5.55 6.19 -0.85
N ASP A 146 -5.75 6.61 0.40
CA ASP A 146 -6.85 6.22 1.27
C ASP A 146 -8.23 6.71 0.80
N TYR A 147 -8.30 7.61 -0.19
CA TYR A 147 -9.56 8.04 -0.81
C TYR A 147 -9.85 7.32 -2.14
N ILE A 148 -8.95 6.46 -2.63
CA ILE A 148 -9.18 5.62 -3.82
C ILE A 148 -9.94 4.36 -3.38
N PRO A 149 -11.00 3.90 -4.07
CA PRO A 149 -11.71 2.67 -3.71
C PRO A 149 -10.81 1.41 -3.61
N GLN A 150 -10.98 0.61 -2.55
CA GLN A 150 -10.13 -0.56 -2.26
C GLN A 150 -9.96 -1.52 -3.44
N ARG A 151 -11.04 -1.83 -4.18
CA ARG A 151 -10.96 -2.70 -5.37
C ARG A 151 -9.94 -2.22 -6.38
N LEU A 152 -9.88 -0.91 -6.63
CA LEU A 152 -8.96 -0.32 -7.60
C LEU A 152 -7.52 -0.37 -7.07
N ARG A 153 -7.32 -0.14 -5.77
CA ARG A 153 -5.99 -0.24 -5.14
C ARG A 153 -5.46 -1.66 -5.23
N TRP A 154 -6.25 -2.66 -4.85
CA TRP A 154 -5.85 -4.06 -4.94
C TRP A 154 -5.65 -4.53 -6.39
N MET A 155 -6.46 -4.06 -7.33
CA MET A 155 -6.24 -4.36 -8.75
C MET A 155 -4.91 -3.80 -9.24
N SER A 156 -4.57 -2.56 -8.87
CA SER A 156 -3.28 -1.96 -9.22
C SER A 156 -2.11 -2.72 -8.59
N GLU A 157 -2.21 -3.07 -7.31
CA GLU A 157 -1.20 -3.85 -6.60
C GLU A 157 -1.02 -5.25 -7.20
N TRP A 158 -2.11 -5.93 -7.50
CA TRP A 158 -2.08 -7.24 -8.16
C TRP A 158 -1.42 -7.15 -9.53
N SER A 159 -1.73 -6.11 -10.32
CA SER A 159 -1.13 -5.93 -11.64
C SER A 159 0.39 -5.70 -11.57
N GLU A 160 0.86 -4.91 -10.60
CA GLU A 160 2.29 -4.70 -10.37
C GLU A 160 2.97 -5.98 -9.90
N TYR A 161 2.37 -6.70 -8.94
CA TYR A 161 2.89 -7.97 -8.45
C TYR A 161 2.99 -9.00 -9.59
N PHE A 162 1.95 -9.12 -10.41
CA PHE A 162 1.93 -9.99 -11.57
C PHE A 162 3.07 -9.66 -12.55
N CYS A 163 3.24 -8.39 -12.91
CA CYS A 163 4.33 -7.96 -13.79
C CYS A 163 5.72 -8.27 -13.21
N ASN A 164 5.92 -8.08 -11.90
CA ASN A 164 7.19 -8.38 -11.24
C ASN A 164 7.51 -9.88 -11.28
N VAL A 165 6.53 -10.72 -10.98
CA VAL A 165 6.68 -12.18 -11.07
C VAL A 165 6.92 -12.59 -12.52
N LEU A 166 6.12 -12.10 -13.46
CA LEU A 166 6.26 -12.42 -14.88
C LEU A 166 7.64 -12.05 -15.42
N ASN A 167 8.14 -10.85 -15.09
CA ASN A 167 9.48 -10.42 -15.53
C ASN A 167 10.57 -11.33 -14.96
N LYS A 168 10.44 -11.76 -13.71
CA LYS A 168 11.38 -12.70 -13.09
C LYS A 168 11.38 -14.06 -13.80
N GLU A 169 10.20 -14.61 -14.10
CA GLU A 169 10.08 -15.88 -14.85
C GLU A 169 10.64 -15.74 -16.28
N ILE A 170 10.39 -14.61 -16.95
CA ILE A 170 10.97 -14.32 -18.27
C ILE A 170 12.50 -14.22 -18.20
N ASP A 171 13.05 -13.57 -17.18
CA ASP A 171 14.49 -13.47 -16.98
C ASP A 171 15.12 -14.85 -16.70
N GLU A 172 14.47 -15.68 -15.89
CA GLU A 172 14.90 -17.06 -15.64
C GLU A 172 14.86 -17.90 -16.92
N MET A 173 13.79 -17.81 -17.69
CA MET A 173 13.65 -18.46 -19.00
C MET A 173 14.75 -18.00 -19.97
N ASN A 174 14.96 -16.68 -20.10
CA ASN A 174 16.01 -16.12 -20.97
C ASN A 174 17.40 -16.60 -20.56
N ASN A 175 17.70 -16.66 -19.26
CA ASN A 175 18.98 -17.17 -18.76
C ASN A 175 19.16 -18.67 -19.07
N GLN A 176 18.09 -19.48 -18.95
CA GLN A 176 18.13 -20.90 -19.29
C GLN A 176 18.24 -21.16 -20.80
N CYS A 177 17.60 -20.32 -21.62
CA CYS A 177 17.58 -20.45 -23.08
C CYS A 177 18.71 -19.67 -23.79
N LYS A 178 19.53 -18.89 -23.06
CA LYS A 178 20.62 -18.06 -23.61
C LYS A 178 21.60 -18.85 -24.49
N ASP A 179 21.92 -20.06 -24.08
CA ASP A 179 22.83 -20.95 -24.81
C ASP A 179 22.21 -21.47 -26.12
N CYS A 180 20.88 -21.51 -26.21
CA CYS A 180 20.15 -21.86 -27.43
C CYS A 180 20.22 -20.73 -28.46
N GLU A 181 20.10 -19.45 -28.04
CA GLU A 181 20.20 -18.27 -28.94
C GLU A 181 21.60 -18.04 -29.50
N MET A 182 22.68 -18.31 -28.74
CA MET A 182 24.06 -18.12 -29.24
C MET A 182 24.43 -19.08 -30.38
N SER A 183 23.64 -20.13 -30.62
CA SER A 183 23.85 -21.08 -31.71
C SER A 183 23.26 -20.58 -33.03
N ARG A 184 23.86 -19.52 -33.61
CA ARG A 184 23.56 -19.07 -35.00
C ARG A 184 23.76 -20.15 -36.07
N ARG A 185 24.35 -21.29 -35.71
CA ARG A 185 24.31 -22.54 -36.46
C ARG A 185 23.90 -23.63 -35.48
N CYS A 186 22.77 -24.29 -35.73
CA CYS A 186 22.38 -25.55 -35.10
C CYS A 186 23.32 -26.73 -35.47
N ASN A 187 24.61 -26.46 -35.71
CA ASN A 187 25.56 -27.42 -36.25
C ASN A 187 26.46 -28.02 -35.16
N ASN A 188 26.44 -27.48 -33.93
CA ASN A 188 27.29 -27.92 -32.81
C ASN A 188 26.46 -28.41 -31.59
N ASP A 189 25.22 -28.84 -31.80
CA ASP A 189 24.41 -29.54 -30.80
C ASP A 189 24.15 -30.97 -31.27
N THR A 190 25.23 -31.75 -31.36
CA THR A 190 25.23 -33.14 -31.81
C THR A 190 24.39 -34.08 -30.92
N GLU A 191 23.96 -33.64 -29.73
CA GLU A 191 23.13 -34.41 -28.78
C GLU A 191 21.77 -33.77 -28.44
N GLY A 192 21.51 -32.52 -28.86
CA GLY A 192 20.24 -31.82 -28.56
C GLY A 192 20.05 -31.43 -27.09
N GLU A 193 21.11 -31.54 -26.26
CA GLU A 193 21.04 -31.33 -24.82
C GLU A 193 20.97 -29.84 -24.44
N LYS A 194 21.59 -28.95 -25.23
CA LYS A 194 21.72 -27.52 -24.89
C LYS A 194 20.38 -26.79 -24.89
N CYS A 195 19.48 -27.14 -25.81
CA CYS A 195 18.13 -26.57 -25.86
C CYS A 195 17.07 -27.43 -25.15
N LYS A 196 17.45 -28.55 -24.51
CA LYS A 196 16.49 -29.47 -23.87
C LYS A 196 15.71 -28.81 -22.73
N LYS A 197 16.41 -28.06 -21.88
CA LYS A 197 15.79 -27.28 -20.78
C LYS A 197 14.85 -26.18 -21.28
N CYS A 198 15.14 -25.61 -22.46
CA CYS A 198 14.29 -24.59 -23.08
C CYS A 198 13.00 -25.18 -23.70
N LYS A 199 12.98 -26.48 -24.03
CA LYS A 199 11.78 -27.17 -24.55
C LYS A 199 10.80 -27.61 -23.45
N GLU A 200 11.28 -27.68 -22.21
CA GLU A 200 10.51 -28.15 -21.04
C GLU A 200 9.89 -26.99 -20.22
N GLN A 201 10.28 -25.75 -20.52
CA GLN A 201 9.63 -24.51 -20.07
C GLN A 201 8.42 -24.19 -20.95
#